data_AF-A0A2E4DCT9-F1
#
_entry.id   AF-A0A2E4DCT9-F1
#
_cell.length_a   1.000
_cell.length_b   1.000
_cell.length_c   1.000
_cell.angle_alpha   90.00
_cell.angle_beta   90.00
_cell.angle_gamma   90.00
#
_symmetry.space_group_name_H-M   'P 1'
#
loop_
_entity.id
_entity.type
_entity.pdbx_description
1 polymer ?
#
loop_
_entity_poly.entity_id
_entity_poly.type
_entity_poly.pdbx_seq_one_letter_code
_entity_poly.pdbx_strand_id
1 'polypeptide(L)'
;MKKTILFIVLLMGFSAFAESVIILDTRIGNRGFGNTDVDTRFFMNTNNGQGYADVEVSVTDYRRDPFPPRTYCDRWGRCYPRRPFPNPLPTTREIYDQRIQINNLKLVGDQMIYYGRNGRVNCGRLGESRVLRVPTLYLSGNCQLRGSIRGGRLTVRFTAN
;
A
#
# COMPACT_ATOMS: atom_id res chain seq x y z
N MET A 1 14.80 -59.86 1.76
CA MET A 1 15.15 -58.43 1.82
C MET A 1 14.64 -57.75 0.56
N LYS A 2 13.61 -56.89 0.64
CA LYS A 2 13.11 -56.00 -0.44
C LYS A 2 11.83 -55.28 0.04
N LYS A 3 11.97 -54.28 0.91
CA LYS A 3 10.88 -53.37 1.30
C LYS A 3 11.46 -52.01 1.75
N THR A 4 12.11 -51.28 0.86
CA THR A 4 12.62 -49.93 1.17
C THR A 4 12.76 -49.08 -0.10
N ILE A 5 11.72 -49.03 -0.94
CA ILE A 5 11.67 -48.04 -2.04
C ILE A 5 10.22 -47.55 -2.15
N LEU A 6 9.72 -46.86 -1.12
CA LEU A 6 8.40 -46.19 -1.21
C LEU A 6 8.33 -44.94 -0.32
N PHE A 7 9.41 -44.17 -0.23
CA PHE A 7 9.42 -42.93 0.57
C PHE A 7 10.04 -41.71 -0.13
N ILE A 8 10.48 -41.83 -1.40
CA ILE A 8 11.18 -40.73 -2.11
C ILE A 8 10.25 -39.92 -3.02
N VAL A 9 9.02 -40.38 -3.30
CA VAL A 9 8.11 -39.69 -4.24
C VAL A 9 7.23 -38.61 -3.56
N LEU A 10 7.22 -38.52 -2.23
CA LEU A 10 6.36 -37.56 -1.50
C LEU A 10 7.05 -36.23 -1.13
N LEU A 11 8.19 -35.92 -1.74
CA LEU A 11 9.02 -34.73 -1.47
C LEU A 11 9.17 -33.83 -2.71
N MET A 12 8.21 -33.85 -3.63
CA MET A 12 8.05 -32.75 -4.58
C MET A 12 7.42 -31.59 -3.82
N GLY A 13 8.28 -30.85 -3.12
CA GLY A 13 7.92 -29.62 -2.44
C GLY A 13 7.24 -28.66 -3.40
N PHE A 14 6.05 -28.21 -3.03
CA PHE A 14 5.43 -27.03 -3.61
C PHE A 14 6.28 -25.83 -3.19
N SER A 15 7.31 -25.50 -3.96
CA SER A 15 7.91 -24.16 -3.89
C SER A 15 6.89 -23.19 -4.49
N ALA A 16 6.03 -22.65 -3.63
CA ALA A 16 5.24 -21.46 -3.93
C ALA A 16 6.21 -20.28 -4.06
N PHE A 17 6.73 -20.06 -5.27
CA PHE A 17 7.59 -18.93 -5.54
C PHE A 17 6.72 -17.68 -5.64
N ALA A 18 6.84 -16.83 -4.60
CA ALA A 18 6.32 -15.48 -4.58
C ALA A 18 6.71 -14.74 -5.87
N GLU A 19 5.73 -14.47 -6.74
CA GLU A 19 5.92 -13.62 -7.90
C GLU A 19 5.69 -12.17 -7.50
N SER A 20 6.54 -11.25 -7.96
CA SER A 20 6.41 -9.84 -7.67
C SER A 20 6.57 -8.97 -8.90
N VAL A 21 5.62 -8.05 -9.10
CA VAL A 21 5.53 -7.17 -10.27
C VAL A 21 5.38 -5.73 -9.80
N ILE A 22 6.12 -4.83 -10.45
CA ILE A 22 5.96 -3.38 -10.25
C ILE A 22 4.80 -2.93 -11.13
N ILE A 23 3.72 -2.44 -10.51
CA ILE A 23 2.54 -1.94 -11.24
C ILE A 23 2.56 -0.43 -11.41
N LEU A 24 3.33 0.28 -10.57
CA LEU A 24 3.55 1.72 -10.68
C LEU A 24 4.99 2.05 -10.30
N ASP A 25 5.65 2.84 -11.13
CA ASP A 25 6.91 3.51 -10.79
C ASP A 25 6.88 4.91 -11.38
N THR A 26 6.73 5.91 -10.52
CA THR A 26 6.59 7.30 -10.94
C THR A 26 7.32 8.26 -10.00
N ARG A 27 7.61 9.47 -10.48
CA ARG A 27 8.07 10.55 -9.62
C ARG A 27 6.86 11.24 -9.01
N ILE A 28 6.84 11.32 -7.68
CA ILE A 28 5.86 12.13 -6.96
C ILE A 28 6.51 13.46 -6.59
N GLY A 29 5.77 14.54 -6.83
CA GLY A 29 6.23 15.91 -6.68
C GLY A 29 6.57 16.30 -5.24
N ASN A 30 6.77 17.61 -5.02
CA ASN A 30 7.35 18.17 -3.80
C ASN A 30 6.58 17.74 -2.52
N ARG A 31 7.24 16.89 -1.72
CA ARG A 31 6.69 16.25 -0.52
C ARG A 31 6.72 17.14 0.72
N GLY A 32 7.21 18.37 0.59
CA GLY A 32 7.46 19.23 1.75
C GLY A 32 8.48 18.61 2.70
N PHE A 33 8.46 19.06 3.95
CA PHE A 33 9.26 18.49 5.04
C PHE A 33 8.45 17.53 5.92
N GLY A 34 7.18 17.30 5.57
CA GLY A 34 6.26 16.46 6.31
C GLY A 34 6.51 14.96 6.15
N ASN A 35 5.89 14.18 7.03
CA ASN A 35 5.86 12.72 6.89
C ASN A 35 4.96 12.36 5.71
N THR A 36 5.47 11.52 4.82
CA THR A 36 4.70 11.02 3.66
C THR A 36 4.13 9.65 4.00
N ASP A 37 2.85 9.46 3.75
CA ASP A 37 2.16 8.18 3.88
C ASP A 37 1.69 7.69 2.50
N VAL A 38 1.62 6.38 2.33
CA VAL A 38 1.16 5.73 1.10
C VAL A 38 0.11 4.72 1.45
N ASP A 39 -1.13 5.01 1.06
CA ASP A 39 -2.22 4.05 1.11
C ASP A 39 -2.34 3.34 -0.23
N THR A 40 -2.43 2.03 -0.20
CA THR A 40 -2.60 1.21 -1.41
C THR A 40 -3.69 0.19 -1.17
N ARG A 41 -4.73 0.21 -1.99
CA ARG A 41 -5.91 -0.64 -1.84
C ARG A 41 -6.18 -1.46 -3.09
N PHE A 42 -6.66 -2.69 -2.89
CA PHE A 42 -7.14 -3.55 -3.96
C PHE A 42 -8.62 -3.36 -4.20
N PHE A 43 -9.01 -3.37 -5.48
CA PHE A 43 -10.41 -3.54 -5.84
C PHE A 43 -10.55 -4.29 -7.16
N MET A 44 -11.71 -4.90 -7.33
CA MET A 44 -12.12 -5.57 -8.56
C MET A 44 -13.28 -4.80 -9.16
N ASN A 45 -13.20 -4.53 -10.45
CA ASN A 45 -14.36 -4.05 -11.20
C ASN A 45 -15.18 -5.26 -11.62
N THR A 46 -16.38 -5.39 -11.07
CA THR A 46 -17.28 -6.53 -11.31
C THR A 46 -17.88 -6.52 -12.71
N ASN A 47 -17.91 -5.38 -13.41
CA ASN A 47 -18.48 -5.27 -14.75
C ASN A 47 -17.57 -5.88 -15.82
N ASN A 48 -16.24 -5.71 -15.67
CA ASN A 48 -15.27 -6.21 -16.63
C ASN A 48 -14.36 -7.33 -16.07
N GLY A 49 -14.53 -7.67 -14.78
CA GLY A 49 -13.75 -8.69 -14.08
C GLY A 49 -12.27 -8.35 -13.93
N GLN A 50 -11.86 -7.09 -14.08
CA GLN A 50 -10.45 -6.69 -14.00
C GLN A 50 -10.10 -6.19 -12.60
N GLY A 51 -8.87 -6.52 -12.17
CA GLY A 51 -8.30 -6.04 -10.92
C GLY A 51 -7.51 -4.75 -11.07
N TYR A 52 -7.58 -3.93 -10.03
CA TYR A 52 -6.95 -2.62 -10.00
C TYR A 52 -6.39 -2.33 -8.60
N ALA A 53 -5.45 -1.39 -8.56
CA ALA A 53 -4.90 -0.77 -7.37
C ALA A 53 -5.31 0.70 -7.34
N ASP A 54 -5.90 1.14 -6.22
CA ASP A 54 -5.99 2.56 -5.88
C ASP A 54 -4.77 2.90 -5.02
N VAL A 55 -4.06 3.96 -5.42
CA VAL A 55 -2.80 4.39 -4.82
C VAL A 55 -2.92 5.85 -4.45
N GLU A 56 -2.96 6.12 -3.15
CA GLU A 56 -3.05 7.45 -2.57
C GLU A 56 -1.76 7.77 -1.82
N VAL A 57 -1.20 8.95 -2.03
CA VAL A 57 -0.07 9.46 -1.28
C VAL A 57 -0.47 10.75 -0.62
N SER A 58 -0.31 10.79 0.70
CA SER A 58 -0.58 11.98 1.51
C SER A 58 0.68 12.44 2.21
N VAL A 59 0.74 13.74 2.50
CA VAL A 59 1.81 14.36 3.27
C VAL A 59 1.18 15.05 4.46
N THR A 60 1.67 14.75 5.65
CA THR A 60 1.34 15.49 6.86
C THR A 60 2.38 16.56 7.10
N ASP A 61 2.01 17.80 6.78
CA ASP A 61 2.84 18.99 6.96
C ASP A 61 2.50 19.68 8.28
N TYR A 62 3.53 20.18 8.97
CA TYR A 62 3.38 21.06 10.12
C TYR A 62 3.46 22.50 9.61
N ARG A 63 2.33 23.22 9.61
CA ARG A 63 2.33 24.64 9.19
C ARG A 63 3.27 25.43 10.09
N ARG A 64 4.32 26.02 9.53
CA ARG A 64 5.13 26.99 10.28
C ARG A 64 4.25 28.20 10.59
N ASP A 65 4.24 28.61 11.85
CA ASP A 65 3.55 29.83 12.26
C ASP A 65 4.12 31.01 11.44
N PRO A 66 3.31 31.69 10.60
CA PRO A 66 3.78 32.79 9.79
C PRO A 66 4.19 34.02 10.63
N PHE A 67 3.79 34.08 11.91
CA PHE A 67 4.14 35.16 12.82
C PHE A 67 4.84 34.62 14.07
N PRO A 68 6.13 34.26 13.97
CA PRO A 68 6.87 33.82 15.14
C PRO A 68 6.81 34.90 16.23
N PRO A 69 6.47 34.56 17.49
CA PRO A 69 6.30 35.54 18.54
C PRO A 69 7.62 36.28 18.78
N ARG A 70 7.51 37.58 19.06
CA ARG A 70 8.67 38.39 19.43
C ARG A 70 9.36 37.79 20.65
N THR A 71 10.67 37.59 20.55
CA THR A 71 11.51 37.22 21.68
C THR A 71 11.43 38.32 22.73
N TYR A 72 11.43 37.94 24.01
CA TYR A 72 11.66 38.91 25.08
C TYR A 72 13.06 38.66 25.63
N CYS A 73 13.80 39.73 25.86
CA CYS A 73 15.13 39.64 26.45
C CYS A 73 15.06 40.07 27.91
N ASP A 74 15.71 39.31 28.78
CA ASP A 74 15.87 39.72 30.17
C ASP A 74 16.86 40.89 30.30
N ARG A 75 16.98 41.44 31.51
CA ARG A 75 17.89 42.56 31.81
C ARG A 75 19.38 42.24 31.58
N TRP A 76 19.71 40.97 31.36
CA TRP A 76 21.08 40.48 31.12
C TRP A 76 21.31 40.16 29.64
N GLY A 77 20.37 40.52 28.75
CA GLY A 77 20.46 40.30 27.31
C GLY A 77 20.15 38.87 26.86
N ARG A 78 19.67 37.98 27.75
CA ARG A 78 19.26 36.63 27.34
C ARG A 78 17.86 36.68 26.79
N CYS A 79 17.69 36.25 25.54
CA CYS A 79 16.40 36.28 24.87
C CYS A 79 15.73 34.91 24.93
N TYR A 80 14.46 34.90 25.35
CA TYR A 80 13.64 33.70 25.47
C TYR A 80 12.43 33.80 24.52
N PRO A 81 12.01 32.67 23.93
CA PRO A 81 10.72 32.62 23.24
C PRO A 81 9.59 32.86 24.26
N ARG A 82 8.61 33.70 23.92
CA ARG A 82 7.42 33.91 24.76
C ARG A 82 6.53 32.65 24.74
N ARG A 83 6.61 31.83 25.80
CA ARG A 83 5.68 30.72 26.15
C ARG A 83 5.58 29.56 25.14
N PRO A 84 5.06 28.38 25.55
CA PRO A 84 5.19 27.17 24.74
C PRO A 84 4.34 27.30 23.49
N PHE A 85 4.97 27.05 22.34
CA PHE A 85 4.29 26.90 21.08
C PHE A 85 3.16 25.87 21.24
N PRO A 86 1.90 26.17 20.90
CA PRO A 86 1.03 25.08 20.47
C PRO A 86 1.76 24.46 19.26
N ASN A 87 2.09 23.17 19.34
CA ASN A 87 2.63 22.48 18.17
C ASN A 87 1.68 22.79 17.01
N PRO A 88 2.20 23.28 15.87
CA PRO A 88 1.35 23.61 14.74
C PRO A 88 0.47 22.40 14.42
N LEU A 89 -0.83 22.64 14.23
CA LEU A 89 -1.75 21.56 13.93
C LEU A 89 -1.28 20.87 12.64
N PRO A 90 -1.06 19.55 12.67
CA PRO A 90 -0.69 18.81 11.49
C PRO A 90 -1.80 18.99 10.45
N THR A 91 -1.42 19.34 9.23
CA THR A 91 -2.34 19.39 8.09
C THR A 91 -1.93 18.29 7.13
N THR A 92 -2.82 17.32 6.92
CA THR A 92 -2.63 16.29 5.90
C THR A 92 -3.20 16.78 4.58
N ARG A 93 -2.39 16.72 3.52
CA ARG A 93 -2.82 16.98 2.15
C ARG A 93 -2.47 15.80 1.27
N GLU A 94 -3.36 15.47 0.36
CA GLU A 94 -3.09 14.50 -0.69
C GLU A 94 -2.19 15.12 -1.76
N ILE A 95 -1.23 14.35 -2.26
CA ILE A 95 -0.28 14.80 -3.29
C ILE A 95 -0.27 13.90 -4.53
N TYR A 96 -0.95 12.76 -4.46
CA TYR A 96 -1.07 11.80 -5.54
C TYR A 96 -2.26 10.88 -5.28
N ASP A 97 -3.14 10.74 -6.27
CA ASP A 97 -4.21 9.75 -6.30
C ASP A 97 -4.28 9.18 -7.72
N GLN A 98 -4.03 7.88 -7.84
CA GLN A 98 -4.23 7.18 -9.09
C GLN A 98 -4.76 5.78 -8.91
N ARG A 99 -5.61 5.43 -9.88
CA ARG A 99 -6.13 4.10 -10.13
C ARG A 99 -5.37 3.44 -11.27
N ILE A 100 -4.82 2.26 -11.00
CA ILE A 100 -3.94 1.55 -11.93
C ILE A 100 -4.41 0.11 -12.09
N GLN A 101 -4.50 -0.36 -13.33
CA GLN A 101 -4.86 -1.74 -13.60
C GLN A 101 -3.72 -2.68 -13.19
N ILE A 102 -4.07 -3.76 -12.49
CA ILE A 102 -3.14 -4.85 -12.20
C ILE A 102 -3.31 -5.87 -13.32
N ASN A 103 -2.36 -5.86 -14.26
CA ASN A 103 -2.38 -6.81 -15.36
C ASN A 103 -2.39 -8.25 -14.82
N ASN A 104 -3.16 -9.11 -15.50
CA ASN A 104 -3.35 -10.51 -15.15
C ASN A 104 -4.07 -10.81 -13.82
N LEU A 105 -4.56 -9.82 -13.09
CA LEU A 105 -5.50 -10.01 -11.99
C LEU A 105 -6.94 -9.99 -12.52
N LYS A 106 -7.66 -11.11 -12.39
CA LYS A 106 -9.00 -11.28 -12.96
C LYS A 106 -9.98 -11.90 -11.98
N LEU A 107 -11.25 -11.58 -12.15
CA LEU A 107 -12.36 -12.24 -11.48
C LEU A 107 -12.85 -13.40 -12.38
N VAL A 108 -12.83 -14.62 -11.85
CA VAL A 108 -13.26 -15.84 -12.55
C VAL A 108 -14.36 -16.48 -11.70
N GLY A 109 -15.61 -16.28 -12.13
CA GLY A 109 -16.76 -16.48 -11.25
C GLY A 109 -16.65 -15.53 -10.06
N ASP A 110 -16.60 -16.10 -8.85
CA ASP A 110 -16.41 -15.34 -7.62
C ASP A 110 -14.95 -15.29 -7.16
N GLN A 111 -14.01 -15.94 -7.87
CA GLN A 111 -12.62 -16.03 -7.43
C GLN A 111 -11.75 -14.95 -8.05
N MET A 112 -10.92 -14.32 -7.24
CA MET A 112 -9.95 -13.32 -7.66
C MET A 112 -8.61 -14.00 -7.92
N ILE A 113 -8.29 -14.22 -9.20
CA ILE A 113 -7.13 -15.01 -9.63
C ILE A 113 -6.10 -14.11 -10.31
N TYR A 114 -4.86 -14.15 -9.82
CA TYR A 114 -3.71 -13.61 -10.53
C TYR A 114 -3.07 -14.71 -11.37
N TYR A 115 -2.87 -14.42 -12.66
CA TYR A 115 -2.20 -15.31 -13.62
C TYR A 115 -0.76 -14.86 -13.81
N GLY A 116 0.11 -15.38 -12.95
CA GLY A 116 1.54 -15.14 -12.99
C GLY A 116 2.28 -16.09 -13.94
N ARG A 117 3.58 -15.84 -14.08
CA ARG A 117 4.53 -16.76 -14.73
C ARG A 117 4.65 -18.09 -13.97
N ASN A 118 4.51 -18.04 -12.64
CA ASN A 118 4.62 -19.22 -11.78
C ASN A 118 3.31 -20.01 -11.65
N GLY A 119 2.24 -19.55 -12.31
CA GLY A 119 0.94 -20.21 -12.31
C GLY A 119 -0.19 -19.30 -11.84
N ARG A 120 -1.27 -19.93 -11.37
CA ARG A 120 -2.47 -19.24 -10.89
C ARG A 120 -2.43 -19.08 -9.37
N VAL A 121 -2.59 -17.86 -8.88
CA VAL A 121 -2.67 -17.55 -7.44
C VAL A 121 -4.06 -17.02 -7.13
N ASN A 122 -4.71 -17.61 -6.13
CA ASN A 122 -5.99 -17.11 -5.63
C ASN A 122 -5.74 -16.00 -4.59
N CYS A 123 -6.01 -14.76 -4.98
CA CYS A 123 -5.86 -13.55 -4.17
C CYS A 123 -7.06 -13.28 -3.24
N GLY A 124 -8.18 -13.97 -3.44
CA GLY A 124 -9.39 -13.75 -2.67
C GLY A 124 -10.65 -14.18 -3.42
N ARG A 125 -11.80 -13.79 -2.87
CA ARG A 125 -13.10 -14.05 -3.48
C ARG A 125 -14.03 -12.86 -3.33
N LEU A 126 -14.87 -12.64 -4.32
CA LEU A 126 -16.06 -11.83 -4.20
C LEU A 126 -17.14 -12.65 -3.50
N GLY A 127 -17.87 -12.04 -2.58
CA GLY A 127 -19.03 -12.65 -1.96
C GLY A 127 -19.94 -11.57 -1.40
N GLU A 128 -20.99 -11.97 -0.70
CA GLU A 128 -21.88 -11.01 -0.04
C GLU A 128 -21.50 -10.84 1.43
N SER A 129 -21.40 -9.60 1.89
CA SER A 129 -21.23 -9.30 3.31
C SER A 129 -22.43 -9.81 4.10
N ARG A 130 -22.18 -10.65 5.10
CA ARG A 130 -23.23 -11.15 6.01
C ARG A 130 -23.90 -10.03 6.79
N VAL A 131 -23.17 -8.95 7.07
CA VAL A 131 -23.65 -7.84 7.90
C VAL A 131 -24.34 -6.79 7.03
N LEU A 132 -23.68 -6.39 5.94
CA LEU A 132 -24.13 -5.26 5.12
C LEU A 132 -24.97 -5.69 3.92
N ARG A 133 -25.03 -6.99 3.59
CA ARG A 133 -25.74 -7.55 2.43
C ARG A 133 -25.36 -6.87 1.10
N VAL A 134 -24.07 -6.56 0.96
CA VAL A 134 -23.48 -5.94 -0.24
C VAL A 134 -22.30 -6.77 -0.75
N PRO A 135 -22.02 -6.75 -2.07
CA PRO A 135 -20.83 -7.38 -2.62
C PRO A 135 -19.56 -6.88 -1.92
N THR A 136 -18.75 -7.81 -1.43
CA THR A 136 -17.55 -7.57 -0.64
C THR A 136 -16.43 -8.50 -1.09
N LEU A 137 -15.23 -7.94 -1.24
CA LEU A 137 -14.02 -8.70 -1.54
C LEU A 137 -13.40 -9.24 -0.24
N TYR A 138 -13.24 -10.55 -0.18
CA TYR A 138 -12.55 -11.26 0.89
C TYR A 138 -11.17 -11.66 0.39
N LEU A 139 -10.13 -10.99 0.90
CA LEU A 139 -8.74 -11.26 0.51
C LEU A 139 -8.22 -12.53 1.19
N SER A 140 -7.49 -13.36 0.44
CA SER A 140 -6.89 -14.60 0.95
C SER A 140 -5.59 -14.38 1.73
N GLY A 141 -4.95 -13.22 1.55
CA GLY A 141 -3.60 -12.92 2.06
C GLY A 141 -2.46 -13.37 1.14
N ASN A 142 -2.77 -14.14 0.08
CA ASN A 142 -1.78 -14.61 -0.89
C ASN A 142 -1.27 -13.49 -1.80
N CYS A 143 -2.07 -12.45 -1.98
CA CYS A 143 -1.71 -11.29 -2.78
C CYS A 143 -1.60 -10.04 -1.92
N GLN A 144 -0.53 -9.29 -2.11
CA GLN A 144 -0.20 -8.11 -1.32
C GLN A 144 0.19 -6.95 -2.23
N LEU A 145 -0.25 -5.76 -1.87
CA LEU A 145 0.16 -4.51 -2.48
C LEU A 145 1.03 -3.77 -1.48
N ARG A 146 2.18 -3.28 -1.92
CA ARG A 146 3.06 -2.47 -1.09
C ARG A 146 3.50 -1.24 -1.86
N GLY A 147 3.05 -0.08 -1.40
CA GLY A 147 3.60 1.20 -1.78
C GLY A 147 4.88 1.49 -1.02
N SER A 148 5.87 2.06 -1.70
CA SER A 148 7.10 2.53 -1.08
C SER A 148 7.57 3.79 -1.76
N ILE A 149 8.22 4.65 -0.99
CA ILE A 149 8.71 5.93 -1.45
C ILE A 149 10.21 6.02 -1.18
N ARG A 150 11.01 6.25 -2.22
CA ARG A 150 12.47 6.43 -2.09
C ARG A 150 12.98 7.50 -3.06
N GLY A 151 13.69 8.50 -2.55
CA GLY A 151 14.36 9.53 -3.35
C GLY A 151 13.46 10.24 -4.38
N GLY A 152 12.26 10.71 -3.99
CA GLY A 152 11.35 11.37 -4.94
C GLY A 152 10.50 10.42 -5.80
N ARG A 153 10.80 9.11 -5.79
CA ARG A 153 10.01 8.10 -6.51
C ARG A 153 9.02 7.37 -5.61
N LEU A 154 7.85 7.09 -6.17
CA LEU A 154 6.83 6.19 -5.66
C LEU A 154 6.91 4.90 -6.47
N THR A 155 7.04 3.78 -5.78
CA THR A 155 7.02 2.44 -6.38
C THR A 155 5.96 1.62 -5.69
N VAL A 156 5.00 1.10 -6.46
CA VAL A 156 3.97 0.19 -5.96
C VAL A 156 4.21 -1.19 -6.55
N ARG A 157 4.34 -2.16 -5.65
CA ARG A 157 4.65 -3.54 -5.96
C ARG A 157 3.49 -4.43 -5.58
N PHE A 158 3.06 -5.25 -6.53
CA PHE A 158 2.13 -6.33 -6.32
C PHE A 158 2.92 -7.64 -6.14
N THR A 159 2.61 -8.41 -5.10
CA THR A 159 3.22 -9.72 -4.85
C THR A 159 2.13 -10.77 -4.72
N ALA A 160 2.28 -11.91 -5.40
CA ALA A 160 1.39 -13.06 -5.36
C ALA A 160 2.18 -14.32 -4.95
N ASN A 161 1.75 -14.96 -3.86
CA ASN A 161 2.38 -16.14 -3.27
C ASN A 161 1.58 -17.41 -3.51
#